data_AF-A0A4Y8CE90-F1
#
_entry.id   AF-A0A4Y8CE90-F1
#
_cell.length_a   1.000
_cell.length_b   1.000
_cell.length_c   1.000
_cell.angle_alpha   90.00
_cell.angle_beta   90.00
_cell.angle_gamma   90.00
#
_symmetry.space_group_name_H-M   'P 1'
#
loop_
_entity.id
_entity.type
_entity.pdbx_description
1 polymer ?
#
loop_
_entity_poly.entity_id
_entity_poly.type
_entity_poly.pdbx_seq_one_letter_code
_entity_poly.pdbx_strand_id
1 'polypeptide(L)'
;QVVNGKTMFLRTSRGLNPFYLERNFNKKGTFLALGAELKNEFVIFYENKLLISPYIGDLKSLDVHERFFKLLEFFKQNYDLKFDAILCDKHPHFSYAKEFEERIKISHHYAHFCAAYFEYEENFAKDEKALAFICDGTGYGEDGKIWGGEVFVGNLKEYERIAHFENFTLINSDIKNIQNLALSLIFHYDLEDKAKEFLAKIPKIKLE
;
A
#
# COMPACT_ATOMS: atom_id res chain seq x y z
N GLN A 1 -1.00 2.43 -18.62
CA GLN A 1 -0.97 3.83 -19.10
C GLN A 1 0.44 4.15 -19.61
N VAL A 2 0.63 5.25 -20.34
CA VAL A 2 1.96 5.70 -20.76
C VAL A 2 2.22 7.07 -20.13
N VAL A 3 3.34 7.21 -19.42
CA VAL A 3 3.77 8.44 -18.76
C VAL A 3 5.18 8.74 -19.24
N ASN A 4 5.42 9.94 -19.79
CA ASN A 4 6.71 10.34 -20.35
C ASN A 4 7.31 9.32 -21.32
N GLY A 5 6.47 8.71 -22.16
CA GLY A 5 6.90 7.68 -23.14
C GLY A 5 7.21 6.31 -22.55
N LYS A 6 7.07 6.11 -21.23
CA LYS A 6 7.25 4.81 -20.57
C LYS A 6 5.92 4.18 -20.19
N THR A 7 5.81 2.87 -20.38
CA THR A 7 4.63 2.10 -19.93
C THR A 7 4.62 2.02 -18.41
N MET A 8 3.48 2.34 -17.81
CA MET A 8 3.21 2.16 -16.39
C MET A 8 1.98 1.26 -16.23
N PHE A 9 2.16 0.15 -15.52
CA PHE A 9 1.08 -0.79 -15.23
C PHE A 9 0.23 -0.29 -14.06
N LEU A 10 -1.10 -0.33 -14.23
CA LEU A 10 -2.06 0.02 -13.17
C LEU A 10 -2.69 -1.22 -12.53
N ARG A 11 -2.69 -2.34 -13.25
CA ARG A 11 -3.24 -3.63 -12.86
C ARG A 11 -2.55 -4.72 -13.67
N THR A 12 -1.99 -5.70 -12.99
CA THR A 12 -1.25 -6.82 -13.59
C THR A 12 -2.02 -8.13 -13.39
N SER A 13 -2.69 -8.61 -14.42
CA SER A 13 -3.55 -9.80 -14.33
C SER A 13 -3.39 -10.65 -15.58
N ARG A 14 -4.48 -11.05 -16.25
CA ARG A 14 -4.44 -11.85 -17.47
C ARG A 14 -3.45 -11.31 -18.50
N GLY A 15 -2.52 -12.16 -18.93
CA GLY A 15 -1.49 -11.84 -19.92
C GLY A 15 -0.21 -11.22 -19.34
N LEU A 16 -0.15 -10.97 -18.03
CA LEU A 16 1.04 -10.47 -17.34
C LEU A 16 1.39 -11.34 -16.11
N ASN A 17 0.40 -11.58 -15.24
CA ASN A 17 0.56 -12.37 -14.00
C ASN A 17 -0.24 -13.69 -14.06
N PRO A 18 0.18 -14.77 -13.36
CA PRO A 18 1.30 -14.81 -12.42
C PRO A 18 2.65 -14.61 -13.11
N PHE A 19 3.50 -13.80 -12.49
CA PHE A 19 4.81 -13.46 -13.01
C PHE A 19 5.91 -13.96 -12.07
N TYR A 20 6.95 -14.54 -12.66
CA TYR A 20 8.13 -15.01 -11.93
C TYR A 20 9.28 -14.06 -12.22
N LEU A 21 9.76 -13.38 -11.19
CA LEU A 21 10.97 -12.58 -11.24
C LEU A 21 12.14 -13.36 -10.66
N GLU A 22 13.09 -13.68 -11.52
CA GLU A 22 14.34 -14.34 -11.14
C GLU A 22 15.47 -13.30 -11.06
N ARG A 23 16.01 -13.10 -9.86
CA ARG A 23 17.22 -12.30 -9.59
C ARG A 23 18.10 -13.07 -8.60
N ASN A 24 19.38 -12.72 -8.53
CA ASN A 24 20.26 -13.31 -7.52
C ASN A 24 20.06 -12.64 -6.14
N PHE A 25 18.96 -12.99 -5.45
CA PHE A 25 18.68 -12.43 -4.12
C PHE A 25 19.64 -12.93 -3.04
N ASN A 26 20.44 -13.98 -3.29
CA ASN A 26 21.33 -14.64 -2.33
C ASN A 26 20.63 -14.91 -0.98
N LYS A 27 19.34 -15.25 -1.03
CA LYS A 27 18.49 -15.44 0.15
C LYS A 27 17.87 -16.83 0.10
N LYS A 28 17.87 -17.50 1.25
CA LYS A 28 17.21 -18.79 1.46
C LYS A 28 15.92 -18.60 2.22
N GLY A 29 15.01 -19.55 2.05
CA GLY A 29 13.70 -19.59 2.69
C GLY A 29 12.57 -19.28 1.72
N THR A 30 11.36 -19.42 2.25
CA THR A 30 10.09 -19.24 1.54
C THR A 30 9.26 -18.22 2.30
N PHE A 31 8.95 -17.09 1.68
CA PHE A 31 8.26 -15.98 2.35
C PHE A 31 6.98 -15.60 1.60
N LEU A 32 5.94 -15.21 2.33
CA LEU A 32 4.69 -14.74 1.75
C LEU A 32 4.47 -13.28 2.15
N ALA A 33 4.36 -12.37 1.20
CA ALA A 33 3.87 -11.01 1.43
C ALA A 33 2.41 -10.94 0.98
N LEU A 34 1.48 -10.69 1.91
CA LEU A 34 0.04 -10.73 1.65
C LEU A 34 -0.47 -9.51 0.85
N GLY A 35 0.30 -8.42 0.77
CA GLY A 35 -0.09 -7.18 0.11
C GLY A 35 -0.95 -6.26 0.99
N ALA A 36 -1.66 -5.33 0.35
CA ALA A 36 -2.62 -4.41 0.97
C ALA A 36 -4.08 -4.86 0.76
N GLU A 37 -5.05 -4.25 1.45
CA GLU A 37 -6.47 -4.64 1.30
C GLU A 37 -7.09 -4.25 -0.06
N LEU A 38 -6.77 -3.05 -0.55
CA LEU A 38 -7.25 -2.55 -1.83
C LEU A 38 -6.27 -2.92 -2.95
N LYS A 39 -6.82 -3.27 -4.12
CA LYS A 39 -6.04 -3.65 -5.31
C LYS A 39 -4.99 -4.74 -5.01
N ASN A 40 -5.38 -5.71 -4.19
CA ASN A 40 -4.49 -6.70 -3.64
C ASN A 40 -3.81 -7.57 -4.71
N GLU A 41 -2.53 -7.80 -4.51
CA GLU A 41 -1.70 -8.87 -5.06
C GLU A 41 -0.81 -9.37 -3.92
N PHE A 42 -0.66 -10.70 -3.80
CA PHE A 42 0.33 -11.27 -2.89
C PHE A 42 1.58 -11.68 -3.66
N VAL A 43 2.70 -11.73 -2.94
CA VAL A 43 4.00 -12.14 -3.49
C VAL A 43 4.54 -13.30 -2.68
N ILE A 44 5.00 -14.35 -3.35
CA ILE A 44 5.68 -15.48 -2.73
C ILE A 44 7.15 -15.44 -3.15
N PHE A 45 8.05 -15.33 -2.19
CA PHE A 45 9.45 -15.64 -2.41
C PHE A 45 9.67 -17.14 -2.17
N TYR A 46 10.22 -17.85 -3.15
CA TYR A 46 10.57 -19.26 -3.01
C TYR A 46 11.67 -19.60 -4.02
N GLU A 47 12.56 -20.55 -3.69
CA GLU A 47 13.67 -20.97 -4.56
C GLU A 47 14.49 -19.81 -5.18
N ASN A 48 14.69 -18.72 -4.42
CA ASN A 48 15.41 -17.53 -4.88
C ASN A 48 14.71 -16.80 -6.06
N LYS A 49 13.37 -16.84 -6.09
CA LYS A 49 12.50 -16.19 -7.09
C LYS A 49 11.32 -15.51 -6.39
N LEU A 50 10.76 -14.48 -7.03
CA LEU A 50 9.49 -13.87 -6.61
C LEU A 50 8.38 -14.30 -7.56
N LEU A 51 7.30 -14.85 -7.03
CA LEU A 51 6.05 -15.11 -7.71
C LEU A 51 5.05 -14.04 -7.30
N ILE A 52 4.62 -13.22 -8.26
CA ILE A 52 3.61 -12.19 -8.06
C ILE A 52 2.26 -12.74 -8.53
N SER A 53 1.25 -12.72 -7.66
CA SER A 53 -0.08 -13.21 -8.02
C SER A 53 -0.72 -12.32 -9.11
N PRO A 54 -1.68 -12.84 -9.89
CA PRO A 54 -2.62 -11.99 -10.59
C PRO A 54 -3.31 -11.00 -9.65
N TYR A 55 -3.68 -9.83 -10.15
CA TYR A 55 -4.57 -8.90 -9.45
C TYR A 55 -5.81 -9.60 -8.88
N ILE A 56 -5.99 -9.46 -7.57
CA ILE A 56 -7.13 -10.04 -6.83
C ILE A 56 -8.21 -8.97 -6.62
N GLY A 57 -7.87 -7.77 -6.15
CA GLY A 57 -8.83 -6.67 -6.00
C GLY A 57 -9.07 -6.22 -4.56
N ASP A 58 -10.29 -5.79 -4.24
CA ASP A 58 -10.66 -5.26 -2.92
C ASP A 58 -11.07 -6.40 -1.97
N LEU A 59 -10.22 -6.69 -0.98
CA LEU A 59 -10.43 -7.77 -0.02
C LEU A 59 -11.55 -7.51 1.00
N LYS A 60 -12.17 -6.33 1.03
CA LYS A 60 -13.40 -6.11 1.82
C LYS A 60 -14.59 -6.88 1.28
N SER A 61 -14.60 -7.19 -0.02
CA SER A 61 -15.66 -7.96 -0.63
C SER A 61 -15.47 -9.45 -0.35
N LEU A 62 -16.51 -10.12 0.15
CA LEU A 62 -16.43 -11.53 0.57
C LEU A 62 -15.99 -12.47 -0.57
N ASP A 63 -16.50 -12.27 -1.78
CA ASP A 63 -16.13 -13.04 -2.97
C ASP A 63 -14.64 -12.87 -3.33
N VAL A 64 -14.10 -11.66 -3.18
CA VAL A 64 -12.70 -11.35 -3.44
C VAL A 64 -11.81 -11.92 -2.33
N HIS A 65 -12.26 -11.86 -1.08
CA HIS A 65 -11.59 -12.48 0.06
C HIS A 65 -11.49 -14.01 -0.12
N GLU A 66 -12.57 -14.69 -0.50
CA GLU A 66 -12.50 -16.12 -0.81
C GLU A 66 -11.57 -16.43 -1.99
N ARG A 67 -11.60 -15.59 -3.03
CA ARG A 67 -10.71 -15.74 -4.19
C ARG A 67 -9.24 -15.63 -3.79
N PHE A 68 -8.91 -14.72 -2.88
CA PHE A 68 -7.55 -14.60 -2.33
C PHE A 68 -7.06 -15.93 -1.76
N PHE A 69 -7.83 -16.53 -0.84
CA PHE A 69 -7.41 -17.76 -0.17
C PHE A 69 -7.41 -18.97 -1.11
N LYS A 70 -8.37 -19.08 -2.03
CA LYS A 70 -8.38 -20.13 -3.06
C LYS A 70 -7.13 -20.05 -3.94
N LEU A 71 -6.73 -18.85 -4.34
CA LEU A 71 -5.55 -18.63 -5.17
C LEU A 71 -4.25 -18.90 -4.40
N LEU A 72 -4.16 -18.44 -3.15
CA LEU A 72 -3.02 -18.72 -2.29
C LEU A 72 -2.86 -20.22 -2.06
N GLU A 73 -3.95 -20.93 -1.75
CA GLU A 73 -3.93 -22.37 -1.53
C GLU A 73 -3.56 -23.15 -2.81
N PHE A 74 -4.01 -22.69 -3.97
CA PHE A 74 -3.57 -23.23 -5.26
C PHE A 74 -2.04 -23.18 -5.39
N PHE A 75 -1.40 -22.04 -5.12
CA PHE A 75 0.06 -21.96 -5.20
C PHE A 75 0.74 -22.79 -4.11
N LYS A 76 0.22 -22.79 -2.88
CA LYS A 76 0.78 -23.61 -1.79
C LYS A 76 0.82 -25.10 -2.14
N GLN A 77 -0.27 -25.63 -2.69
CA GLN A 77 -0.37 -27.05 -3.03
C GLN A 77 0.48 -27.42 -4.25
N ASN A 78 0.43 -26.62 -5.32
CA ASN A 78 1.13 -26.95 -6.56
C ASN A 78 2.66 -26.83 -6.44
N TYR A 79 3.15 -25.98 -5.54
CA TYR A 79 4.59 -25.76 -5.32
C TYR A 79 5.07 -26.34 -3.97
N ASP A 80 4.23 -27.09 -3.26
CA ASP A 80 4.50 -27.66 -1.91
C ASP A 80 5.13 -26.64 -0.93
N LEU A 81 4.54 -25.44 -0.88
CA LEU A 81 5.12 -24.31 -0.16
C LEU A 81 4.79 -24.37 1.34
N LYS A 82 5.84 -24.19 2.14
CA LYS A 82 5.76 -23.89 3.57
C LYS A 82 6.47 -22.57 3.82
N PHE A 83 5.76 -21.60 4.40
CA PHE A 83 6.29 -20.26 4.60
C PHE A 83 7.07 -20.17 5.92
N ASP A 84 8.33 -19.73 5.84
CA ASP A 84 9.18 -19.44 6.99
C ASP A 84 8.79 -18.10 7.64
N ALA A 85 8.25 -17.17 6.85
CA ALA A 85 7.68 -15.92 7.37
C ALA A 85 6.56 -15.40 6.47
N ILE A 86 5.58 -14.76 7.10
CA ILE A 86 4.46 -14.11 6.45
C ILE A 86 4.51 -12.61 6.78
N LEU A 87 4.46 -11.76 5.76
CA LEU A 87 4.49 -10.32 5.86
C LEU A 87 3.10 -9.77 5.53
N CYS A 88 2.64 -8.82 6.34
CA CYS A 88 1.36 -8.16 6.13
C CYS A 88 1.48 -6.65 6.37
N ASP A 89 0.50 -5.89 5.88
CA ASP A 89 0.36 -4.49 6.24
C ASP A 89 0.20 -4.33 7.77
N LYS A 90 0.69 -3.21 8.30
CA LYS A 90 0.60 -2.86 9.73
C LYS A 90 -0.83 -2.52 10.16
N HIS A 91 -1.74 -2.23 9.23
CA HIS A 91 -3.12 -1.87 9.51
C HIS A 91 -3.83 -2.95 10.35
N PRO A 92 -4.33 -2.63 11.56
CA PRO A 92 -4.80 -3.63 12.52
C PRO A 92 -6.13 -4.32 12.12
N HIS A 93 -6.90 -3.71 11.21
CA HIS A 93 -8.23 -4.18 10.84
C HIS A 93 -8.32 -4.94 9.52
N PHE A 94 -7.22 -5.12 8.79
CA PHE A 94 -7.26 -5.91 7.55
C PHE A 94 -7.57 -7.38 7.87
N SER A 95 -8.75 -7.84 7.45
CA SER A 95 -9.33 -9.13 7.87
C SER A 95 -8.48 -10.31 7.41
N TYR A 96 -8.03 -10.31 6.15
CA TYR A 96 -7.26 -11.40 5.56
C TYR A 96 -5.94 -11.69 6.31
N ALA A 97 -5.35 -10.67 6.94
CA ALA A 97 -4.13 -10.84 7.72
C ALA A 97 -4.37 -11.52 9.07
N LYS A 98 -5.62 -11.57 9.57
CA LYS A 98 -5.97 -12.21 10.85
C LYS A 98 -6.03 -13.73 10.75
N GLU A 99 -6.16 -14.28 9.54
CA GLU A 99 -6.12 -15.72 9.27
C GLU A 99 -4.72 -16.34 9.49
N PHE A 100 -3.70 -15.51 9.76
CA PHE A 100 -2.33 -15.93 10.02
C PHE A 100 -1.90 -15.49 11.42
N GLU A 101 -1.59 -16.44 12.30
CA GLU A 101 -1.21 -16.15 13.69
C GLU A 101 0.12 -15.39 13.77
N GLU A 102 1.18 -15.96 13.20
CA GLU A 102 2.51 -15.39 13.15
C GLU A 102 2.70 -14.58 11.86
N ARG A 103 2.88 -13.26 12.01
CA ARG A 103 3.09 -12.34 10.87
C ARG A 103 3.95 -11.15 11.24
N ILE A 104 4.80 -10.76 10.30
CA ILE A 104 5.63 -9.57 10.36
C ILE A 104 4.84 -8.41 9.76
N LYS A 105 4.57 -7.38 10.57
CA LYS A 105 3.85 -6.19 10.13
C LYS A 105 4.80 -5.19 9.50
N ILE A 106 4.50 -4.75 8.28
CA ILE A 106 5.28 -3.79 7.51
C ILE A 106 4.46 -2.51 7.29
N SER A 107 5.08 -1.35 7.46
CA SER A 107 4.45 -0.05 7.19
C SER A 107 4.03 0.06 5.71
N HIS A 108 2.84 0.60 5.47
CA HIS A 108 2.26 0.71 4.12
C HIS A 108 3.14 1.55 3.18
N HIS A 109 3.51 2.76 3.61
CA HIS A 109 4.37 3.65 2.84
C HIS A 109 5.79 3.09 2.70
N TYR A 110 6.29 2.38 3.72
CA TYR A 110 7.60 1.73 3.60
C TYR A 110 7.57 0.60 2.57
N ALA A 111 6.48 -0.17 2.48
CA ALA A 111 6.31 -1.17 1.44
C ALA A 111 6.29 -0.55 0.03
N HIS A 112 5.59 0.58 -0.15
CA HIS A 112 5.64 1.35 -1.41
C HIS A 112 7.05 1.79 -1.76
N PHE A 113 7.79 2.33 -0.79
CA PHE A 113 9.18 2.72 -0.97
C PHE A 113 10.06 1.53 -1.38
N CYS A 114 9.99 0.41 -0.65
CA CYS A 114 10.77 -0.79 -0.94
C CYS A 114 10.48 -1.34 -2.34
N ALA A 115 9.22 -1.37 -2.77
CA ALA A 115 8.86 -1.83 -4.11
C ALA A 115 9.49 -0.95 -5.20
N ALA A 116 9.39 0.37 -5.06
CA ALA A 116 9.98 1.32 -6.01
C ALA A 116 11.52 1.24 -5.97
N TYR A 117 12.14 1.22 -4.79
CA TYR A 117 13.58 1.08 -4.64
C TYR A 117 14.06 -0.20 -5.31
N PHE A 118 13.39 -1.33 -5.08
CA PHE A 118 13.74 -2.62 -5.66
C PHE A 118 13.67 -2.63 -7.19
N GLU A 119 12.66 -1.98 -7.79
CA GLU A 119 12.55 -1.86 -9.25
C GLU A 119 13.76 -1.11 -9.85
N TYR A 120 14.26 -0.10 -9.16
CA TYR A 120 15.37 0.76 -9.60
C TYR A 120 16.71 0.44 -8.93
N GLU A 121 16.83 -0.69 -8.21
CA GLU A 121 17.98 -0.96 -7.32
C GLU A 121 19.33 -0.94 -8.04
N GLU A 122 19.35 -1.28 -9.34
CA GLU A 122 20.54 -1.29 -10.18
C GLU A 122 21.13 0.12 -10.44
N ASN A 123 20.34 1.18 -10.21
CA ASN A 123 20.79 2.56 -10.33
C ASN A 123 21.49 3.09 -9.07
N PHE A 124 21.49 2.30 -7.99
CA PHE A 124 22.04 2.68 -6.70
C PHE A 124 23.27 1.83 -6.38
N ALA A 125 24.24 2.43 -5.69
CA ALA A 125 25.26 1.64 -5.02
C ALA A 125 24.63 0.76 -3.94
N LYS A 126 25.33 -0.31 -3.56
CA LYS A 126 24.84 -1.23 -2.53
C LYS A 126 24.51 -0.48 -1.24
N ASP A 127 23.28 -0.63 -0.77
CA ASP A 127 22.75 -0.01 0.45
C ASP A 127 22.73 1.54 0.42
N GLU A 128 22.87 2.17 -0.76
CA GLU A 128 22.76 3.61 -0.91
C GLU A 128 21.36 4.11 -0.51
N LYS A 129 21.30 5.25 0.18
CA LYS A 129 20.02 5.81 0.60
C LYS A 129 19.42 6.63 -0.54
N ALA A 130 18.16 6.37 -0.86
CA ALA A 130 17.36 7.16 -1.76
C ALA A 130 16.47 8.14 -0.98
N LEU A 131 16.22 9.30 -1.58
CA LEU A 131 15.14 10.21 -1.19
C LEU A 131 13.86 9.76 -1.91
N ALA A 132 12.83 9.40 -1.16
CA ALA A 132 11.58 8.87 -1.69
C ALA A 132 10.40 9.76 -1.34
N PHE A 133 9.54 10.02 -2.32
CA PHE A 133 8.26 10.71 -2.16
C PHE A 133 7.14 9.70 -2.36
N ILE A 134 6.33 9.49 -1.34
CA ILE A 134 5.31 8.45 -1.32
C ILE A 134 3.96 9.12 -1.12
N CYS A 135 3.22 9.23 -2.21
CA CYS A 135 1.92 9.87 -2.25
C CYS A 135 0.87 8.85 -2.66
N ASP A 136 -0.04 8.54 -1.74
CA ASP A 136 -1.16 7.63 -1.94
C ASP A 136 -2.46 8.25 -1.40
N GLY A 137 -3.49 7.44 -1.21
CA GLY A 137 -4.74 7.90 -0.59
C GLY A 137 -4.66 7.86 0.93
N THR A 138 -4.44 6.65 1.47
CA THR A 138 -4.46 6.38 2.90
C THR A 138 -3.63 5.13 3.20
N GLY A 139 -2.62 5.29 4.04
CA GLY A 139 -1.90 4.17 4.66
C GLY A 139 -1.86 4.31 6.19
N TYR A 140 -1.80 3.18 6.88
CA TYR A 140 -1.68 3.17 8.34
C TYR A 140 -0.26 3.53 8.76
N GLY A 141 -0.12 4.71 9.35
CA GLY A 141 1.14 5.23 9.85
C GLY A 141 1.66 4.47 11.07
N GLU A 142 2.96 4.53 11.28
CA GLU A 142 3.59 3.88 12.44
C GLU A 142 3.23 4.54 13.77
N ASP A 143 2.82 5.81 13.72
CA ASP A 143 2.28 6.61 14.82
C ASP A 143 0.76 6.44 15.00
N GLY A 144 0.14 5.50 14.27
CA GLY A 144 -1.29 5.23 14.30
C GLY A 144 -2.15 6.26 13.56
N LYS A 145 -1.53 7.23 12.86
CA LYS A 145 -2.24 8.22 12.02
C LYS A 145 -2.44 7.70 10.61
N ILE A 146 -3.26 8.42 9.84
CA ILE A 146 -3.38 8.20 8.40
C ILE A 146 -2.23 8.96 7.72
N TRP A 147 -1.43 8.23 6.94
CA TRP A 147 -0.39 8.79 6.10
C TRP A 147 -0.88 8.83 4.64
N GLY A 148 -0.29 9.72 3.84
CA GLY A 148 -0.79 10.03 2.48
C GLY A 148 0.17 10.81 1.59
N GLY A 149 1.23 11.39 2.16
CA GLY A 149 2.17 12.23 1.44
C GLY A 149 3.45 12.38 2.25
N GLU A 150 4.26 11.33 2.15
CA GLU A 150 5.42 11.11 3.01
C GLU A 150 6.72 11.29 2.24
N VAL A 151 7.75 11.80 2.90
CA VAL A 151 9.11 11.88 2.36
C VAL A 151 10.04 11.08 3.24
N PHE A 152 10.65 10.05 2.66
CA PHE A 152 11.59 9.17 3.34
C PHE A 152 13.01 9.34 2.82
N VAL A 153 13.98 9.07 3.68
CA VAL A 153 15.37 8.78 3.29
C VAL A 153 15.70 7.38 3.77
N GLY A 154 16.11 6.49 2.86
CA GLY A 154 16.33 5.10 3.23
C GLY A 154 16.77 4.19 2.10
N ASN A 155 16.82 2.89 2.38
CA ASN A 155 17.07 1.80 1.44
C ASN A 155 16.18 0.58 1.84
N LEU A 156 16.43 -0.61 1.28
CA LEU A 156 15.63 -1.82 1.59
C LEU A 156 15.75 -2.33 3.04
N LYS A 157 16.71 -1.83 3.82
CA LYS A 157 16.98 -2.27 5.20
C LYS A 157 16.45 -1.30 6.25
N GLU A 158 16.49 -0.01 5.95
CA GLU A 158 16.12 1.05 6.89
C GLU A 158 15.57 2.27 6.17
N TYR A 159 14.73 3.03 6.86
CA TYR A 159 14.21 4.30 6.40
C TYR A 159 13.96 5.26 7.56
N GLU A 160 13.98 6.55 7.25
CA GLU A 160 13.61 7.62 8.16
C GLU A 160 12.57 8.52 7.47
N ARG A 161 11.49 8.86 8.19
CA ARG A 161 10.48 9.83 7.73
C ARG A 161 10.96 11.24 8.05
N ILE A 162 11.36 11.99 7.02
CA ILE A 162 11.98 13.31 7.18
C ILE A 162 11.02 14.48 6.91
N ALA A 163 9.93 14.25 6.17
CA ALA A 163 8.88 15.25 5.96
C ALA A 163 7.54 14.58 5.65
N HIS A 164 6.45 15.30 5.90
CA HIS A 164 5.10 14.90 5.57
C HIS A 164 4.18 16.12 5.53
N PHE A 165 2.99 15.99 4.92
CA PHE A 165 1.97 17.04 5.04
C PHE A 165 1.47 17.16 6.49
N GLU A 166 1.16 18.38 6.91
CA GLU A 166 0.57 18.61 8.22
C GLU A 166 -0.72 17.79 8.39
N ASN A 167 -0.87 17.18 9.57
CA ASN A 167 -2.08 16.42 9.89
C ASN A 167 -3.25 17.38 10.10
N PHE A 168 -4.40 17.08 9.51
CA PHE A 168 -5.65 17.80 9.74
C PHE A 168 -6.75 16.83 10.15
N THR A 169 -7.79 17.34 10.81
CA THR A 169 -8.89 16.52 11.31
C THR A 169 -9.85 16.17 10.17
N LEU A 170 -10.21 14.90 10.03
CA LEU A 170 -11.23 14.47 9.08
C LEU A 170 -12.63 14.58 9.69
N ILE A 171 -13.48 15.44 9.12
CA ILE A 171 -14.90 15.51 9.49
C ILE A 171 -15.55 14.15 9.21
N ASN A 172 -16.22 13.60 10.23
CA ASN A 172 -16.85 12.27 10.21
C ASN A 172 -15.91 11.10 9.88
N SER A 173 -14.59 11.27 10.02
CA SER A 173 -13.58 10.28 9.58
C SER A 173 -13.74 9.85 8.12
N ASP A 174 -14.31 10.72 7.29
CA ASP A 174 -14.67 10.40 5.91
C ASP A 174 -13.56 10.80 4.93
N ILE A 175 -12.99 9.78 4.28
CA ILE A 175 -11.95 9.93 3.25
C ILE A 175 -12.51 9.87 1.82
N LYS A 176 -13.79 9.54 1.65
CA LYS A 176 -14.44 9.36 0.34
C LYS A 176 -15.25 10.58 -0.06
N ASN A 177 -15.83 11.30 0.91
CA ASN A 177 -16.59 12.50 0.64
C ASN A 177 -15.66 13.71 0.48
N ILE A 178 -15.43 14.11 -0.77
CA ILE A 178 -14.58 15.25 -1.13
C ILE A 178 -15.06 16.56 -0.51
N GLN A 179 -16.37 16.73 -0.27
CA GLN A 179 -16.90 17.93 0.39
C GLN A 179 -16.47 18.00 1.86
N ASN A 180 -16.51 16.87 2.58
CA ASN A 180 -16.04 16.79 3.96
C ASN A 180 -14.53 17.03 4.06
N LEU A 181 -13.74 16.53 3.10
CA LEU A 181 -12.31 16.80 3.01
C LEU A 181 -12.03 18.29 2.77
N ALA A 182 -12.74 18.92 1.84
CA ALA A 182 -12.60 20.35 1.58
C ALA A 182 -12.98 21.18 2.81
N LEU A 183 -14.09 20.85 3.49
CA LEU A 183 -14.49 21.48 4.75
C LEU A 183 -13.43 21.31 5.85
N SER A 184 -12.88 20.11 5.98
CA SER A 184 -11.83 19.80 6.96
C SER A 184 -10.62 20.72 6.77
N LEU A 185 -10.18 20.91 5.52
CA LEU A 185 -9.07 21.81 5.19
C LEU A 185 -9.43 23.28 5.39
N ILE A 186 -10.66 23.69 5.03
CA ILE A 186 -11.13 25.06 5.21
C ILE A 186 -11.08 25.46 6.68
N PHE A 187 -11.60 24.61 7.57
CA PHE A 187 -11.58 24.86 9.01
C PHE A 187 -10.20 24.71 9.64
N HIS A 188 -9.34 23.81 9.11
CA HIS A 188 -7.98 23.65 9.62
C HIS A 188 -7.10 24.87 9.37
N TYR A 189 -7.29 25.55 8.24
CA TYR A 189 -6.47 26.69 7.81
C TYR A 189 -7.19 28.05 7.91
N ASP A 190 -8.34 28.12 8.59
CA ASP A 190 -9.17 29.33 8.75
C ASP A 190 -9.47 30.04 7.39
N LEU A 191 -9.90 29.26 6.39
CA LEU A 191 -10.11 29.72 5.00
C LEU A 191 -11.56 30.06 4.67
N GLU A 192 -12.45 30.19 5.65
CA GLU A 192 -13.89 30.40 5.45
C GLU A 192 -14.18 31.63 4.60
N ASP A 193 -13.42 32.72 4.85
CA ASP A 193 -13.55 33.96 4.10
C ASP A 193 -13.21 33.80 2.62
N LYS A 194 -12.23 32.94 2.30
CA LYS A 194 -11.82 32.63 0.93
C LYS A 194 -12.73 31.59 0.29
N ALA A 195 -13.36 30.72 1.09
CA ALA A 195 -14.19 29.63 0.63
C ALA A 195 -15.70 29.96 0.58
N LYS A 196 -16.10 31.23 0.70
CA LYS A 196 -17.51 31.68 0.75
C LYS A 196 -18.40 31.07 -0.33
N GLU A 197 -17.93 31.03 -1.59
CA GLU A 197 -18.70 30.45 -2.70
C GLU A 197 -18.91 28.94 -2.57
N PHE A 198 -17.93 28.23 -2.04
CA PHE A 198 -18.03 26.81 -1.77
C PHE A 198 -18.98 26.54 -0.60
N LEU A 199 -18.81 27.27 0.51
CA LEU A 199 -19.65 27.16 1.70
C LEU A 199 -21.11 27.49 1.42
N ALA A 200 -21.40 28.44 0.53
CA ALA A 200 -22.76 28.79 0.12
C ALA A 200 -23.49 27.65 -0.63
N LYS A 201 -22.75 26.72 -1.24
CA LYS A 201 -23.30 25.56 -1.98
C LYS A 201 -23.52 24.34 -1.08
N ILE A 202 -22.95 24.33 0.12
CA ILE A 202 -23.16 23.24 1.06
C ILE A 202 -24.55 23.41 1.66
N PRO A 203 -25.42 22.37 1.60
CA PRO A 203 -26.72 22.45 2.24
C PRO A 203 -26.52 22.84 3.70
N LYS A 204 -27.25 23.84 4.18
CA LYS A 204 -27.33 24.14 5.62
C LYS A 204 -28.04 22.97 6.29
N ILE A 205 -27.33 21.87 6.48
CA ILE A 205 -27.76 20.80 7.36
C ILE A 205 -27.82 21.48 8.72
N LYS A 206 -29.02 21.54 9.30
CA LYS A 206 -29.21 22.00 10.68
C LYS A 206 -28.29 21.18 11.57
N LEU A 207 -27.21 21.81 12.02
CA LEU A 207 -26.45 21.36 13.17
C LEU A 207 -27.33 21.68 14.39
N GLU A 208 -28.31 20.82 14.64
CA GLU A 208 -29.00 20.71 15.93
C GLU A 208 -28.35 19.55 16.71
#